data_AF-A0A480A723-F1
#
_entry.id   AF-A0A480A723-F1
#
_cell.length_a   1.000
_cell.length_b   1.000
_cell.length_c   1.000
_cell.angle_alpha   90.00
_cell.angle_beta   90.00
_cell.angle_gamma   90.00
#
_symmetry.space_group_name_H-M   'P 1'
#
loop_
_entity.id
_entity.type
_entity.pdbx_description
1 polymer ?
#
loop_
_entity_poly.entity_id
_entity_poly.type
_entity_poly.pdbx_seq_one_letter_code
_entity_poly.pdbx_strand_id
1 'polypeptide(L)'
;MRSKELVVLHQKISELNTHYSHFIFISEQFIIDNKSKIEYNPDKYTSDLFLTNKFADQFNSRMTEIIDESEKTRNFILRSLFVLSYSQFEIYLRDVYSFAKTYITSLPELFPNKILDKVEKNIKIIDTDGLLEIEFKTLEYISLRRNSIVHRDEKRAYQKEIADCIKENGKDLNKFWLGENNLQVKVLDFTKKQVYHFESMELIDILNIIRRLSEKIDHLIITKIGVDNLYKYLIKEFEDQYKPIQSWENKDREKLIKKFQHFARITLGAILSYYEVNNLLGK
;
A
#
# COMPACT_ATOMS: atom_id res chain seq x y z
N MET A 1 2.42 5.05 -18.90
CA MET A 1 1.07 4.55 -18.54
C MET A 1 1.20 3.74 -17.27
N ARG A 2 0.11 3.58 -16.52
CA ARG A 2 -0.02 2.77 -15.30
C ARG A 2 -1.34 2.01 -15.32
N SER A 3 -1.50 0.96 -14.52
CA SER A 3 -2.76 0.22 -14.47
C SER A 3 -3.76 0.94 -13.59
N LYS A 4 -5.04 0.61 -13.77
CA LYS A 4 -6.10 1.11 -12.89
C LYS A 4 -5.92 0.55 -11.48
N GLU A 5 -5.42 -0.68 -11.38
CA GLU A 5 -5.14 -1.40 -10.15
C GLU A 5 -4.08 -0.68 -9.31
N LEU A 6 -3.01 -0.17 -9.93
CA LEU A 6 -2.01 0.65 -9.24
C LEU A 6 -2.60 1.96 -8.71
N VAL A 7 -3.47 2.61 -9.48
CA VAL A 7 -4.16 3.84 -9.03
C VAL A 7 -4.99 3.58 -7.79
N VAL A 8 -5.77 2.48 -7.79
CA VAL A 8 -6.58 2.07 -6.63
C VAL A 8 -5.70 1.80 -5.42
N LEU A 9 -4.58 1.06 -5.58
CA LEU A 9 -3.64 0.81 -4.50
C LEU A 9 -3.09 2.12 -3.91
N HIS A 10 -2.63 3.04 -4.77
CA HIS A 10 -2.06 4.31 -4.32
C HIS A 10 -3.07 5.17 -3.55
N GLN A 11 -4.33 5.18 -4.00
CA GLN A 11 -5.41 5.85 -3.27
C GLN A 11 -5.60 5.21 -1.89
N LYS A 12 -5.67 3.87 -1.81
CA LYS A 12 -5.83 3.15 -0.54
C LYS A 12 -4.66 3.39 0.43
N ILE A 13 -3.43 3.35 -0.07
CA ILE A 13 -2.24 3.65 0.75
C ILE A 13 -2.25 5.12 1.21
N SER A 14 -2.69 6.07 0.37
CA SER A 14 -2.80 7.48 0.74
C SER A 14 -3.86 7.72 1.82
N GLU A 15 -5.02 7.07 1.71
CA GLU A 15 -6.08 7.06 2.73
C GLU A 15 -5.54 6.53 4.06
N LEU A 16 -4.86 5.38 4.04
CA LEU A 16 -4.25 4.78 5.23
C LEU A 16 -3.20 5.69 5.87
N ASN A 17 -2.31 6.30 5.07
CA ASN A 17 -1.31 7.23 5.56
C ASN A 17 -1.93 8.48 6.19
N THR A 18 -3.05 8.95 5.66
CA THR A 18 -3.79 10.11 6.20
C THR A 18 -4.38 9.78 7.57
N HIS A 19 -5.09 8.65 7.69
CA HIS A 19 -5.63 8.19 8.97
C HIS A 19 -4.54 7.95 10.00
N TYR A 20 -3.43 7.36 9.56
CA TYR A 20 -2.27 7.12 10.39
C TYR A 20 -1.66 8.42 10.95
N SER A 21 -1.36 9.36 10.06
CA SER A 21 -0.76 10.63 10.40
C SER A 21 -1.65 11.46 11.33
N HIS A 22 -2.97 11.43 11.08
CA HIS A 22 -3.96 12.10 11.93
C HIS A 22 -4.01 11.48 13.33
N PHE A 23 -3.99 10.15 13.44
CA PHE A 23 -3.97 9.47 14.74
C PHE A 23 -2.73 9.83 15.55
N ILE A 24 -1.53 9.76 14.95
CA ILE A 24 -0.29 10.12 15.64
C ILE A 24 -0.33 11.57 16.10
N PHE A 25 -0.77 12.49 15.23
CA PHE A 25 -0.89 13.90 15.59
C PHE A 25 -1.80 14.11 16.81
N ILE A 26 -3.01 13.53 16.81
CA ILE A 26 -3.93 13.64 17.94
C ILE A 26 -3.33 13.02 19.21
N SER A 27 -2.76 11.82 19.10
CA SER A 27 -2.23 11.09 20.26
C SER A 27 -1.07 11.83 20.92
N GLU A 28 -0.13 12.34 20.13
CA GLU A 28 1.03 13.10 20.62
C GLU A 28 0.57 14.42 21.26
N GLN A 29 -0.31 15.16 20.56
CA GLN A 29 -0.80 16.45 21.05
C GLN A 29 -1.60 16.29 22.36
N PHE A 30 -2.40 15.21 22.49
CA PHE A 30 -3.13 14.93 23.72
C PHE A 30 -2.21 14.78 24.93
N ILE A 31 -1.10 14.05 24.80
CA ILE A 31 -0.13 13.87 25.89
C ILE A 31 0.56 15.20 26.22
N ILE A 32 0.93 15.98 25.21
CA ILE A 32 1.56 17.30 25.38
C ILE A 32 0.63 18.24 26.16
N ASP A 33 -0.62 18.39 25.70
CA ASP A 33 -1.59 19.32 26.28
C ASP A 33 -1.99 18.94 27.71
N ASN A 34 -1.89 17.66 28.07
CA ASN A 34 -2.32 17.15 29.37
C ASN A 34 -1.15 16.80 30.31
N LYS A 35 0.09 17.09 29.93
CA LYS A 35 1.29 16.73 30.72
C LYS A 35 1.18 17.14 32.18
N SER A 36 0.89 18.42 32.46
CA SER A 36 0.74 18.91 33.84
C SER A 36 -0.45 18.27 34.55
N LYS A 37 -1.56 18.03 33.85
CA LYS A 37 -2.74 17.38 34.44
C LYS A 37 -2.43 15.94 34.87
N ILE A 38 -1.63 15.21 34.07
CA ILE A 38 -1.11 13.88 34.38
C ILE A 38 -0.21 13.94 35.61
N GLU A 39 0.78 14.84 35.63
CA GLU A 39 1.77 14.97 36.70
C GLU A 39 1.16 15.36 38.06
N TYR A 40 0.18 16.26 38.07
CA TYR A 40 -0.44 16.76 39.31
C TYR A 40 -1.59 15.91 39.84
N ASN A 41 -2.13 14.98 39.06
CA ASN A 41 -3.29 14.17 39.45
C ASN A 41 -3.07 12.66 39.25
N PRO A 42 -1.95 12.09 39.72
CA PRO A 42 -1.53 10.74 39.38
C PRO A 42 -2.56 9.65 39.73
N ASP A 43 -3.26 9.81 40.86
CA ASP A 43 -4.21 8.83 41.38
C ASP A 43 -5.65 9.06 40.92
N LYS A 44 -5.92 10.15 40.19
CA LYS A 44 -7.25 10.46 39.66
C LYS A 44 -7.53 9.64 38.42
N TYR A 45 -8.81 9.40 38.15
CA TYR A 45 -9.26 8.75 36.94
C TYR A 45 -9.57 9.76 35.84
N THR A 46 -9.56 9.31 34.59
CA THR A 46 -9.94 10.17 33.45
C THR A 46 -11.35 10.70 33.57
N SER A 47 -12.28 9.89 34.10
CA SER A 47 -13.66 10.28 34.41
C SER A 47 -13.74 11.50 35.34
N ASP A 48 -12.86 11.57 36.35
CA ASP A 48 -12.82 12.67 37.32
C ASP A 48 -12.27 13.97 36.71
N LEU A 49 -11.38 13.88 35.71
CA LEU A 49 -10.63 15.04 35.21
C LEU A 49 -11.09 15.54 33.84
N PHE A 50 -11.84 14.74 33.08
CA PHE A 50 -12.32 15.04 31.73
C PHE A 50 -13.85 15.02 31.67
N LEU A 51 -14.49 15.79 32.55
CA LEU A 51 -15.95 15.83 32.75
C LEU A 51 -16.78 16.14 31.49
N THR A 52 -16.19 16.81 30.50
CA THR A 52 -16.87 17.14 29.22
C THR A 52 -16.66 16.07 28.14
N ASN A 53 -15.72 15.14 28.33
CA ASN A 53 -15.47 14.05 27.39
C ASN A 53 -16.40 12.87 27.72
N LYS A 54 -17.41 12.66 26.88
CA LYS A 54 -18.40 11.57 27.02
C LYS A 54 -17.82 10.16 27.03
N PHE A 55 -16.56 9.98 26.63
CA PHE A 55 -15.87 8.69 26.65
C PHE A 55 -14.92 8.51 27.85
N ALA A 56 -14.75 9.54 28.70
CA ALA A 56 -13.86 9.49 29.85
C ALA A 56 -14.25 8.38 30.84
N ASP A 57 -15.55 8.14 31.01
CA ASP A 57 -16.09 7.06 31.84
C ASP A 57 -15.91 5.67 31.23
N GLN A 58 -15.86 5.58 29.90
CA GLN A 58 -15.64 4.29 29.22
C GLN A 58 -14.17 3.88 29.26
N PHE A 59 -13.26 4.84 29.09
CA PHE A 59 -11.82 4.58 29.20
C PHE A 59 -11.39 4.40 30.66
N ASN A 60 -11.80 5.32 31.54
CA ASN A 60 -11.66 5.28 32.99
C ASN A 60 -10.31 4.72 33.51
N SER A 61 -9.20 5.23 32.99
CA SER A 61 -7.85 4.87 33.44
C SER A 61 -7.33 5.86 34.47
N ARG A 62 -6.40 5.42 35.32
CA ARG A 62 -5.67 6.32 36.20
C ARG A 62 -4.74 7.21 35.37
N MET A 63 -4.55 8.45 35.79
CA MET A 63 -3.66 9.38 35.07
C MET A 63 -2.22 8.86 35.00
N THR A 64 -1.76 8.14 36.03
CA THR A 64 -0.44 7.46 36.04
C THR A 64 -0.28 6.41 34.94
N GLU A 65 -1.37 5.83 34.47
CA GLU A 65 -1.37 4.75 33.46
C GLU A 65 -1.61 5.28 32.04
N ILE A 66 -1.99 6.55 31.87
CA ILE A 66 -2.38 7.13 30.57
C ILE A 66 -1.29 6.98 29.52
N ILE A 67 -0.03 7.20 29.88
CA ILE A 67 1.08 7.12 28.92
C ILE A 67 1.21 5.68 28.42
N ASP A 68 1.19 4.70 29.32
CA ASP A 68 1.29 3.28 28.98
C ASP A 68 0.08 2.80 28.15
N GLU A 69 -1.14 3.20 28.54
CA GLU A 69 -2.35 2.88 27.77
C GLU A 69 -2.37 3.55 26.37
N SER A 70 -1.85 4.78 26.27
CA SER A 70 -1.66 5.47 24.99
C SER A 70 -0.65 4.74 24.11
N GLU A 71 0.45 4.25 24.67
CA GLU A 71 1.46 3.47 23.94
C GLU A 71 0.92 2.10 23.48
N LYS A 72 0.18 1.39 24.33
CA LYS A 72 -0.50 0.14 23.95
C LYS A 72 -1.48 0.36 22.80
N THR A 73 -2.29 1.42 22.89
CA THR A 73 -3.26 1.79 21.85
C THR A 73 -2.54 2.14 20.54
N ARG A 74 -1.48 2.94 20.62
CA ARG A 74 -0.64 3.29 19.47
C ARG A 74 -0.04 2.06 18.80
N ASN A 75 0.54 1.14 19.58
CA ASN A 75 1.09 -0.12 19.07
C ASN A 75 0.03 -0.99 18.39
N PHE A 76 -1.17 -1.11 18.98
CA PHE A 76 -2.29 -1.83 18.38
C PHE A 76 -2.71 -1.23 17.03
N ILE A 77 -2.86 0.09 16.97
CA ILE A 77 -3.27 0.79 15.73
C ILE A 77 -2.20 0.64 14.66
N LEU A 78 -0.93 0.85 14.99
CA LEU A 78 0.19 0.69 14.06
C LEU A 78 0.25 -0.72 13.45
N ARG A 79 0.11 -1.75 14.29
CA ARG A 79 0.03 -3.15 13.82
C ARG A 79 -1.15 -3.38 12.90
N SER A 80 -2.32 -2.85 13.26
CA SER A 80 -3.55 -3.03 12.47
C SER A 80 -3.43 -2.35 11.11
N LEU A 81 -2.85 -1.16 11.06
CA LEU A 81 -2.57 -0.44 9.83
C LEU A 81 -1.53 -1.15 8.97
N PHE A 82 -0.48 -1.72 9.56
CA PHE A 82 0.49 -2.54 8.83
C PHE A 82 -0.19 -3.73 8.14
N VAL A 83 -0.97 -4.50 8.89
CA VAL A 83 -1.71 -5.66 8.36
C VAL A 83 -2.64 -5.23 7.23
N LEU A 84 -3.41 -4.16 7.44
CA LEU A 84 -4.35 -3.64 6.44
C LEU A 84 -3.62 -3.17 5.18
N SER A 85 -2.49 -2.47 5.33
CA SER A 85 -1.67 -1.98 4.22
C SER A 85 -1.16 -3.11 3.36
N TYR A 86 -0.64 -4.17 3.99
CA TYR A 86 -0.20 -5.36 3.26
C TYR A 86 -1.37 -6.11 2.61
N SER A 87 -2.54 -6.19 3.26
CA SER A 87 -3.73 -6.77 2.63
C SER A 87 -4.18 -6.00 1.39
N GLN A 88 -4.11 -4.66 1.39
CA GLN A 88 -4.37 -3.87 0.18
C GLN A 88 -3.36 -4.17 -0.94
N PHE A 89 -2.08 -4.36 -0.57
CA PHE A 89 -1.06 -4.77 -1.52
C PHE A 89 -1.32 -6.16 -2.11
N GLU A 90 -1.74 -7.14 -1.31
CA GLU A 90 -2.10 -8.48 -1.81
C GLU A 90 -3.31 -8.46 -2.75
N ILE A 91 -4.31 -7.61 -2.47
CA ILE A 91 -5.45 -7.39 -3.36
C ILE A 91 -4.95 -6.81 -4.68
N TYR A 92 -4.13 -5.77 -4.64
CA TYR A 92 -3.50 -5.20 -5.83
C TYR A 92 -2.76 -6.26 -6.67
N LEU A 93 -1.91 -7.08 -6.04
CA LEU A 93 -1.17 -8.13 -6.76
C LEU A 93 -2.10 -9.11 -7.47
N ARG A 94 -3.25 -9.45 -6.87
CA ARG A 94 -4.25 -10.30 -7.49
C ARG A 94 -4.92 -9.60 -8.67
N ASP A 95 -5.37 -8.38 -8.46
CA ASP A 95 -6.13 -7.63 -9.46
C ASP A 95 -5.27 -7.32 -10.68
N VAL A 96 -4.03 -6.85 -10.48
CA VAL A 96 -3.11 -6.53 -11.58
C VAL A 96 -2.69 -7.79 -12.34
N TYR A 97 -2.62 -8.93 -11.65
CA TYR A 97 -2.38 -10.22 -12.31
C TYR A 97 -3.58 -10.67 -13.16
N SER A 98 -4.80 -10.58 -12.62
CA SER A 98 -6.02 -10.88 -13.36
C SER A 98 -6.17 -9.99 -14.59
N PHE A 99 -5.82 -8.71 -14.46
CA PHE A 99 -5.72 -7.78 -15.58
C PHE A 99 -4.69 -8.26 -16.62
N ALA A 100 -3.46 -8.56 -16.21
CA ALA A 100 -2.39 -9.04 -17.09
C ALA A 100 -2.80 -10.31 -17.87
N LYS A 101 -3.44 -11.25 -17.19
CA LYS A 101 -3.89 -12.52 -17.77
C LYS A 101 -4.91 -12.38 -18.90
N THR A 102 -5.68 -11.30 -18.90
CA THR A 102 -6.60 -10.98 -20.00
C THR A 102 -5.87 -10.83 -21.34
N TYR A 103 -4.59 -10.45 -21.32
CA TYR A 103 -3.77 -10.21 -22.51
C TYR A 103 -2.63 -11.21 -22.67
N ILE A 104 -2.10 -11.73 -21.57
CA ILE A 104 -0.97 -12.67 -21.54
C ILE A 104 -1.52 -14.05 -21.19
N THR A 105 -2.06 -14.75 -22.19
CA THR A 105 -2.74 -16.05 -22.01
C THR A 105 -1.82 -17.18 -21.53
N SER A 106 -0.50 -17.00 -21.65
CA SER A 106 0.52 -17.93 -21.12
C SER A 106 0.68 -17.86 -19.60
N LEU A 107 0.07 -16.86 -18.92
CA LEU A 107 0.13 -16.74 -17.47
C LEU A 107 -0.70 -17.86 -16.78
N PRO A 108 -0.12 -18.59 -15.82
CA PRO A 108 -0.82 -19.63 -15.05
C PRO A 108 -2.08 -19.12 -14.31
N GLU A 109 -2.86 -20.02 -13.69
CA GLU A 109 -3.90 -19.59 -12.74
C GLU A 109 -3.30 -19.22 -11.38
N LEU A 110 -3.79 -18.14 -10.76
CA LEU A 110 -3.55 -17.88 -9.35
C LEU A 110 -4.51 -18.73 -8.52
N PHE A 111 -4.04 -19.87 -7.98
CA PHE A 111 -4.84 -20.54 -6.95
C PHE A 111 -4.76 -19.76 -5.62
N PRO A 112 -5.83 -19.75 -4.80
CA PRO A 112 -6.00 -18.86 -3.64
C PRO A 112 -4.88 -18.91 -2.60
N ASN A 113 -4.17 -20.04 -2.51
CA ASN A 113 -3.13 -20.26 -1.51
C ASN A 113 -1.78 -19.79 -2.01
N LYS A 114 -1.04 -19.00 -1.21
CA LYS A 114 0.31 -18.47 -1.51
C LYS A 114 0.36 -17.52 -2.70
N ILE A 115 -0.39 -16.43 -2.62
CA ILE A 115 -0.46 -15.40 -3.67
C ILE A 115 0.92 -14.84 -3.96
N LEU A 116 1.72 -14.49 -2.94
CA LEU A 116 3.01 -13.85 -3.12
C LEU A 116 4.03 -14.78 -3.80
N ASP A 117 4.19 -16.04 -3.34
CA ASP A 117 5.07 -17.03 -3.98
C ASP A 117 4.72 -17.27 -5.46
N LYS A 118 3.43 -17.23 -5.80
CA LYS A 118 2.96 -17.44 -7.17
C LYS A 118 3.11 -16.20 -8.01
N VAL A 119 2.81 -15.03 -7.47
CA VAL A 119 3.00 -13.75 -8.15
C VAL A 119 4.49 -13.55 -8.42
N GLU A 120 5.38 -13.85 -7.47
CA GLU A 120 6.82 -13.85 -7.70
C GLU A 120 7.21 -14.80 -8.85
N LYS A 121 6.80 -16.07 -8.77
CA LYS A 121 7.12 -17.06 -9.82
C LYS A 121 6.59 -16.65 -11.18
N ASN A 122 5.41 -16.04 -11.23
CA ASN A 122 4.76 -15.66 -12.46
C ASN A 122 5.25 -14.31 -13.00
N ILE A 123 5.67 -13.37 -12.16
CA ILE A 123 6.35 -12.13 -12.58
C ILE A 123 7.68 -12.48 -13.25
N LYS A 124 8.40 -13.49 -12.77
CA LYS A 124 9.61 -14.02 -13.44
C LYS A 124 9.32 -14.58 -14.84
N ILE A 125 8.05 -14.90 -15.18
CA ILE A 125 7.62 -15.28 -16.53
C ILE A 125 7.35 -14.04 -17.41
N ILE A 126 6.95 -12.93 -16.79
CA ILE A 126 6.67 -11.65 -17.45
C ILE A 126 8.00 -11.01 -17.88
N ASP A 127 8.96 -10.94 -16.95
CA ASP A 127 10.30 -10.38 -17.16
C ASP A 127 11.30 -11.03 -16.19
N THR A 128 12.40 -11.59 -16.72
CA THR A 128 13.46 -12.22 -15.94
C THR A 128 14.36 -11.21 -15.22
N ASP A 129 14.41 -9.96 -15.69
CA ASP A 129 15.31 -8.91 -15.19
C ASP A 129 14.57 -7.79 -14.44
N GLY A 130 13.25 -7.85 -14.35
CA GLY A 130 12.41 -6.72 -13.94
C GLY A 130 12.45 -6.35 -12.45
N LEU A 131 12.53 -7.35 -11.56
CA LEU A 131 12.68 -7.16 -10.12
C LEU A 131 13.97 -7.82 -9.64
N LEU A 132 14.73 -7.11 -8.82
CA LEU A 132 15.96 -7.63 -8.23
C LEU A 132 15.63 -8.69 -7.16
N GLU A 133 16.54 -9.64 -6.95
CA GLU A 133 16.39 -10.67 -5.91
C GLU A 133 16.13 -10.05 -4.51
N ILE A 134 16.80 -8.94 -4.22
CA ILE A 134 16.64 -8.21 -2.95
C ILE A 134 15.23 -7.62 -2.78
N GLU A 135 14.54 -7.30 -3.88
CA GLU A 135 13.17 -6.80 -3.86
C GLU A 135 12.18 -7.94 -3.56
N PHE A 136 12.43 -9.14 -4.08
CA PHE A 136 11.66 -10.34 -3.70
C PHE A 136 11.87 -10.68 -2.21
N LYS A 137 13.11 -10.65 -1.72
CA LYS A 137 13.42 -10.82 -0.28
C LYS A 137 12.70 -9.78 0.59
N THR A 138 12.51 -8.57 0.08
CA THR A 138 11.76 -7.51 0.77
C THR A 138 10.28 -7.88 0.87
N LEU A 139 9.66 -8.33 -0.22
CA LEU A 139 8.26 -8.76 -0.22
C LEU A 139 8.04 -9.98 0.68
N GLU A 140 8.97 -10.93 0.67
CA GLU A 140 8.99 -12.08 1.56
C GLU A 140 9.04 -11.64 3.03
N TYR A 141 9.97 -10.76 3.40
CA TYR A 141 10.07 -10.21 4.76
C TYR A 141 8.74 -9.58 5.21
N ILE A 142 8.14 -8.71 4.39
CA ILE A 142 6.89 -8.02 4.74
C ILE A 142 5.76 -9.04 4.92
N SER A 143 5.65 -10.03 4.02
CA SER A 143 4.68 -11.13 4.10
C SER A 143 4.83 -11.95 5.38
N LEU A 144 6.06 -12.39 5.67
CA LEU A 144 6.38 -13.19 6.85
C LEU A 144 6.13 -12.41 8.15
N ARG A 145 6.44 -11.12 8.18
CA ARG A 145 6.14 -10.24 9.31
C ARG A 145 4.63 -10.10 9.52
N ARG A 146 3.85 -9.92 8.44
CA ARG A 146 2.38 -9.91 8.50
C ARG A 146 1.84 -11.21 9.07
N ASN A 147 2.32 -12.35 8.57
CA ASN A 147 1.88 -13.66 9.03
C ASN A 147 2.22 -13.89 10.51
N SER A 148 3.39 -13.42 10.93
CA SER A 148 3.79 -13.44 12.34
C SER A 148 2.81 -12.65 13.22
N ILE A 149 2.49 -11.41 12.84
CA ILE A 149 1.59 -10.54 13.61
C ILE A 149 0.15 -11.10 13.67
N VAL A 150 -0.34 -11.68 12.58
CA VAL A 150 -1.73 -12.18 12.49
C VAL A 150 -1.90 -13.51 13.23
N HIS A 151 -0.90 -14.40 13.18
CA HIS A 151 -1.06 -15.79 13.64
C HIS A 151 -0.33 -16.11 14.94
N ARG A 152 0.46 -15.18 15.49
CA ARG A 152 1.28 -15.43 16.68
C ARG A 152 1.06 -14.33 17.71
N ASP A 153 1.24 -14.71 18.97
CA ASP A 153 1.37 -13.74 20.05
C ASP A 153 2.73 -13.04 19.97
N GLU A 154 2.87 -11.93 20.68
CA GLU A 154 4.08 -11.12 20.71
C GLU A 154 5.32 -11.95 21.07
N LYS A 155 5.20 -12.87 22.02
CA LYS A 155 6.29 -13.73 22.51
C LYS A 155 6.81 -14.71 21.46
N ARG A 156 5.96 -15.13 20.51
CA ARG A 156 6.30 -16.08 19.45
C ARG A 156 6.44 -15.43 18.08
N ALA A 157 6.30 -14.10 18.01
CA ALA A 157 6.34 -13.38 16.75
C ALA A 157 7.70 -13.53 16.04
N TYR A 158 8.81 -13.57 16.78
CA TYR A 158 10.15 -13.82 16.23
C TYR A 158 10.53 -15.31 16.32
N GLN A 159 9.98 -16.13 15.44
CA GLN A 159 10.30 -17.56 15.34
C GLN A 159 10.20 -18.05 13.90
N LYS A 160 10.77 -19.23 13.60
CA LYS A 160 10.61 -19.90 12.30
C LYS A 160 11.04 -19.00 11.12
N GLU A 161 10.22 -18.96 10.07
CA GLU A 161 10.54 -18.40 8.76
C GLU A 161 10.92 -16.92 8.82
N ILE A 162 10.25 -16.10 9.65
CA ILE A 162 10.60 -14.68 9.80
C ILE A 162 11.96 -14.50 10.51
N ALA A 163 12.30 -15.37 11.45
CA ALA A 163 13.59 -15.30 12.14
C ALA A 163 14.74 -15.69 11.20
N ASP A 164 14.52 -16.71 10.37
CA ASP A 164 15.47 -17.13 9.34
C ASP A 164 15.64 -16.03 8.28
N CYS A 165 14.54 -15.47 7.77
CA CYS A 165 14.56 -14.35 6.82
C CYS A 165 15.33 -13.13 7.35
N ILE A 166 15.10 -12.75 8.61
CA ILE A 166 15.83 -11.65 9.28
C ILE A 166 17.33 -11.95 9.38
N LYS A 167 17.69 -13.18 9.76
CA LYS A 167 19.09 -13.60 9.95
C LYS A 167 19.85 -13.64 8.62
N GLU A 168 19.21 -14.16 7.58
CA GLU A 168 19.82 -14.39 6.27
C GLU A 168 19.86 -13.12 5.43
N ASN A 169 18.79 -12.33 5.43
CA ASN A 169 18.62 -11.22 4.48
C ASN A 169 18.64 -9.84 5.13
N GLY A 170 18.49 -9.72 6.46
CA GLY A 170 18.25 -8.43 7.13
C GLY A 170 19.33 -7.38 6.88
N LYS A 171 20.61 -7.77 6.89
CA LYS A 171 21.73 -6.83 6.64
C LYS A 171 21.75 -6.33 5.20
N ASP A 172 21.49 -7.21 4.24
CA ASP A 172 21.48 -6.86 2.82
C ASP A 172 20.27 -5.99 2.48
N LEU A 173 19.11 -6.28 3.10
CA LEU A 173 17.91 -5.45 2.98
C LEU A 173 18.14 -4.04 3.52
N ASN A 174 18.75 -3.92 4.71
CA ASN A 174 19.16 -2.62 5.26
C ASN A 174 20.10 -1.88 4.31
N LYS A 175 21.14 -2.56 3.81
CA LYS A 175 22.10 -1.96 2.87
C LYS A 175 21.42 -1.47 1.59
N PHE A 176 20.48 -2.23 1.05
CA PHE A 176 19.76 -1.87 -0.17
C PHE A 176 18.82 -0.68 0.06
N TRP A 177 17.94 -0.74 1.05
CA TRP A 177 16.92 0.28 1.27
C TRP A 177 17.42 1.55 1.93
N LEU A 178 18.47 1.47 2.77
CA LEU A 178 19.08 2.65 3.43
C LEU A 178 20.25 3.22 2.64
N GLY A 179 20.86 2.43 1.74
CA GLY A 179 22.04 2.83 0.96
C GLY A 179 21.73 3.47 -0.39
N GLU A 180 20.53 3.30 -0.94
CA GLU A 180 20.11 4.00 -2.16
C GLU A 180 19.55 5.39 -1.82
N ASN A 181 20.22 6.45 -2.31
CA ASN A 181 19.90 7.88 -2.11
C ASN A 181 18.49 8.34 -2.55
N ASN A 182 17.59 7.44 -2.94
CA ASN A 182 16.30 7.77 -3.57
C ASN A 182 15.08 7.12 -2.90
N LEU A 183 15.22 6.55 -1.70
CA LEU A 183 14.09 6.08 -0.90
C LEU A 183 14.03 6.83 0.42
N GLN A 184 12.82 7.29 0.78
CA GLN A 184 12.53 7.88 2.07
C GLN A 184 12.43 6.82 3.18
N VAL A 185 13.17 5.71 3.09
CA VAL A 185 13.26 4.72 4.17
C VAL A 185 14.28 5.26 5.17
N LYS A 186 13.83 5.60 6.37
CA LYS A 186 14.64 6.34 7.34
C LYS A 186 14.95 5.54 8.60
N VAL A 187 14.02 4.69 9.03
CA VAL A 187 14.06 4.03 10.34
C VAL A 187 13.82 2.53 10.28
N LEU A 188 13.23 2.00 9.21
CA LEU A 188 12.97 0.57 9.09
C LEU A 188 14.28 -0.22 9.14
N ASP A 189 14.40 -1.05 10.18
CA ASP A 189 15.52 -1.96 10.38
C ASP A 189 15.07 -3.41 10.16
N PHE A 190 15.50 -3.99 9.05
CA PHE A 190 15.21 -5.38 8.68
C PHE A 190 15.91 -6.41 9.59
N THR A 191 16.85 -5.99 10.46
CA THR A 191 17.50 -6.85 11.45
C THR A 191 16.78 -6.88 12.80
N LYS A 192 15.75 -6.04 12.99
CA LYS A 192 14.99 -5.92 14.24
C LYS A 192 14.20 -7.19 14.53
N LYS A 193 14.48 -7.79 15.69
CA LYS A 193 13.78 -9.01 16.17
C LYS A 193 12.39 -8.74 16.72
N GLN A 194 12.11 -7.50 17.14
CA GLN A 194 10.83 -7.08 17.71
C GLN A 194 9.79 -6.86 16.61
N VAL A 195 9.47 -7.89 15.84
CA VAL A 195 8.61 -7.81 14.65
C VAL A 195 7.17 -7.38 14.95
N TYR A 196 6.74 -7.52 16.20
CA TYR A 196 5.40 -7.16 16.69
C TYR A 196 5.27 -5.69 17.08
N HIS A 197 6.40 -5.01 17.30
CA HIS A 197 6.43 -3.60 17.67
C HIS A 197 6.76 -2.74 16.46
N PHE A 198 6.12 -1.58 16.37
CA PHE A 198 6.32 -0.63 15.29
C PHE A 198 6.77 0.70 15.87
N GLU A 199 7.82 1.26 15.29
CA GLU A 199 8.07 2.68 15.46
C GLU A 199 7.17 3.48 14.53
N SER A 200 6.84 4.71 14.91
CA SER A 200 5.89 5.53 14.16
C SER A 200 6.35 5.74 12.70
N MET A 201 7.65 5.97 12.47
CA MET A 201 8.16 6.17 11.11
C MET A 201 8.34 4.86 10.32
N GLU A 202 8.36 3.72 11.01
CA GLU A 202 8.58 2.40 10.40
C GLU A 202 7.44 2.00 9.47
N LEU A 203 6.19 2.33 9.85
CA LEU A 203 5.04 2.08 8.99
C LEU A 203 5.07 2.91 7.71
N ILE A 204 5.52 4.18 7.79
CA ILE A 204 5.65 5.05 6.62
C ILE A 204 6.70 4.50 5.66
N ASP A 205 7.83 4.02 6.18
CA ASP A 205 8.87 3.36 5.38
C ASP A 205 8.31 2.15 4.63
N ILE A 206 7.54 1.29 5.32
CA ILE A 206 6.89 0.13 4.70
C ILE A 206 5.91 0.56 3.60
N LEU A 207 5.08 1.60 3.82
CA LEU A 207 4.17 2.11 2.79
C LEU A 207 4.93 2.62 1.57
N ASN A 208 6.07 3.28 1.76
CA ASN A 208 6.92 3.77 0.68
C ASN A 208 7.55 2.63 -0.12
N ILE A 209 8.01 1.58 0.56
CA ILE A 209 8.50 0.36 -0.09
C ILE A 209 7.39 -0.30 -0.91
N ILE A 210 6.20 -0.48 -0.34
CA ILE A 210 5.04 -1.06 -1.04
C ILE A 210 4.72 -0.26 -2.31
N ARG A 211 4.65 1.08 -2.22
CA ARG A 211 4.42 1.94 -3.39
C ARG A 211 5.44 1.68 -4.49
N ARG A 212 6.73 1.75 -4.17
CA ARG A 212 7.80 1.58 -5.17
C ARG A 212 7.80 0.19 -5.80
N LEU A 213 7.63 -0.85 -5.00
CA LEU A 213 7.54 -2.21 -5.51
C LEU A 213 6.30 -2.39 -6.39
N SER A 214 5.16 -1.82 -6.00
CA SER A 214 3.95 -1.86 -6.82
C SER A 214 4.10 -1.13 -8.15
N GLU A 215 4.76 0.03 -8.17
CA GLU A 215 5.07 0.79 -9.41
C GLU A 215 5.96 -0.01 -10.35
N LYS A 216 6.99 -0.68 -9.83
CA LYS A 216 7.85 -1.55 -10.63
C LYS A 216 7.07 -2.73 -11.22
N ILE A 217 6.30 -3.44 -10.39
CA ILE A 217 5.46 -4.55 -10.84
C ILE A 217 4.48 -4.11 -11.93
N ASP A 218 3.84 -2.96 -11.72
CA ASP A 218 2.90 -2.36 -12.67
C ASP A 218 3.57 -2.07 -14.01
N HIS A 219 4.74 -1.43 -13.97
CA HIS A 219 5.49 -1.08 -15.15
C HIS A 219 5.87 -2.32 -15.98
N LEU A 220 6.32 -3.39 -15.32
CA LEU A 220 6.66 -4.65 -16.00
C LEU A 220 5.43 -5.25 -16.70
N ILE A 221 4.30 -5.29 -15.99
CA ILE A 221 3.04 -5.84 -16.52
C ILE A 221 2.58 -5.04 -17.75
N ILE A 222 2.53 -3.72 -17.64
CA ILE A 222 2.05 -2.83 -18.71
C ILE A 222 2.96 -2.89 -19.93
N THR A 223 4.27 -2.90 -19.70
CA THR A 223 5.25 -3.03 -20.77
C THR A 223 5.05 -4.36 -21.51
N LYS A 224 4.78 -5.46 -20.79
CA LYS A 224 4.52 -6.76 -21.39
C LYS A 224 3.20 -6.85 -22.14
N ILE A 225 2.14 -6.23 -21.61
CA ILE A 225 0.83 -6.15 -22.30
C ILE A 225 0.96 -5.40 -23.62
N GLY A 226 1.78 -4.34 -23.64
CA GLY A 226 2.04 -3.54 -24.82
C GLY A 226 0.98 -2.45 -25.06
N VAL A 227 1.44 -1.33 -25.64
CA VAL A 227 0.63 -0.11 -25.80
C VAL A 227 -0.65 -0.33 -26.61
N ASP A 228 -0.60 -1.14 -27.67
CA ASP A 228 -1.77 -1.40 -28.52
C ASP A 228 -2.91 -2.09 -27.77
N ASN A 229 -2.58 -3.06 -26.90
CA ASN A 229 -3.57 -3.76 -26.09
C ASN A 229 -4.17 -2.84 -25.02
N LEU A 230 -3.37 -1.94 -24.46
CA LEU A 230 -3.83 -0.92 -23.50
C LEU A 230 -4.75 0.11 -24.17
N TYR A 231 -4.52 0.46 -25.44
CA TYR A 231 -5.44 1.31 -26.18
C TYR A 231 -6.76 0.62 -26.49
N LYS A 232 -6.73 -0.66 -26.89
CA LYS A 232 -7.95 -1.47 -27.03
C LYS A 232 -8.73 -1.55 -25.72
N TYR A 233 -8.04 -1.72 -24.60
CA TYR A 233 -8.64 -1.68 -23.27
C TYR A 233 -9.33 -0.34 -22.99
N LEU A 234 -8.62 0.79 -23.20
CA LEU A 234 -9.15 2.13 -22.97
C LEU A 234 -10.39 2.42 -23.82
N ILE A 235 -10.39 2.00 -25.08
CA ILE A 235 -11.53 2.15 -25.98
C ILE A 235 -12.73 1.39 -25.43
N LYS A 236 -12.54 0.12 -25.09
CA LYS A 236 -13.60 -0.73 -24.56
C LYS A 236 -14.20 -0.15 -23.26
N GLU A 237 -13.36 0.16 -22.28
CA GLU A 237 -13.83 0.72 -21.00
C GLU A 237 -14.52 2.08 -21.18
N PHE A 238 -14.06 2.90 -22.13
CA PHE A 238 -14.70 4.17 -22.44
C PHE A 238 -16.11 3.94 -23.02
N GLU A 239 -16.27 3.00 -23.94
CA GLU A 239 -17.56 2.66 -24.52
C GLU A 239 -18.51 2.02 -23.50
N ASP A 240 -17.99 1.21 -22.58
CA ASP A 240 -18.76 0.60 -21.49
C ASP A 240 -19.27 1.64 -20.48
N GLN A 241 -18.46 2.67 -20.16
CA GLN A 241 -18.86 3.73 -19.22
C GLN A 241 -19.70 4.84 -19.86
N TYR A 242 -19.52 5.06 -21.17
CA TYR A 242 -20.19 6.13 -21.90
C TYR A 242 -21.08 5.55 -23.00
N LYS A 243 -21.09 6.19 -24.18
CA LYS A 243 -21.81 5.71 -25.35
C LYS A 243 -20.81 5.30 -26.43
N PRO A 244 -21.16 4.35 -27.32
CA PRO A 244 -20.27 3.88 -28.37
C PRO A 244 -19.64 5.03 -29.15
N ILE A 245 -18.37 4.93 -29.53
CA ILE A 245 -17.63 6.00 -30.23
C ILE A 245 -18.35 6.40 -31.52
N GLN A 246 -18.95 5.44 -32.21
CA GLN A 246 -19.72 5.63 -33.45
C GLN A 246 -20.99 6.49 -33.27
N SER A 247 -21.51 6.61 -32.04
CA SER A 247 -22.72 7.38 -31.73
C SER A 247 -22.47 8.88 -31.46
N TRP A 248 -21.23 9.35 -31.63
CA TRP A 248 -20.87 10.77 -31.50
C TRP A 248 -21.01 11.48 -32.84
N GLU A 249 -21.76 12.59 -32.87
CA GLU A 249 -21.94 13.38 -34.09
C GLU A 249 -20.62 14.04 -34.53
N ASN A 250 -20.45 14.31 -35.84
CA ASN A 250 -19.21 14.90 -36.38
C ASN A 250 -18.82 16.24 -35.70
N LYS A 251 -19.82 17.05 -35.34
CA LYS A 251 -19.64 18.33 -34.63
C LYS A 251 -19.26 18.16 -33.14
N ASP A 252 -19.43 16.97 -32.58
CA ASP A 252 -19.03 16.63 -31.21
C ASP A 252 -17.64 15.97 -31.14
N ARG A 253 -16.91 15.85 -32.26
CA ARG A 253 -15.64 15.11 -32.30
C ARG A 253 -14.58 15.71 -31.37
N GLU A 254 -14.47 17.03 -31.31
CA GLU A 254 -13.51 17.69 -30.39
C GLU A 254 -13.86 17.41 -28.92
N LYS A 255 -15.16 17.42 -28.59
CA LYS A 255 -15.66 17.11 -27.26
C LYS A 255 -15.41 15.64 -26.89
N LEU A 256 -15.62 14.72 -27.83
CA LEU A 256 -15.27 13.30 -27.67
C LEU A 256 -13.78 13.15 -27.38
N ILE A 257 -12.90 13.78 -28.17
CA ILE A 257 -11.45 13.67 -28.02
C ILE A 257 -11.02 14.17 -26.63
N LYS A 258 -11.47 15.37 -26.23
CA LYS A 258 -11.15 15.92 -24.89
C LYS A 258 -11.64 15.01 -23.77
N LYS A 259 -12.84 14.43 -23.92
CA LYS A 259 -13.40 13.50 -22.94
C LYS A 259 -12.61 12.19 -22.86
N PHE A 260 -12.20 11.64 -24.01
CA PHE A 260 -11.38 10.44 -24.07
C PHE A 260 -9.97 10.68 -23.50
N GLN A 261 -9.34 11.81 -23.81
CA GLN A 261 -8.04 12.19 -23.21
C GLN A 261 -8.13 12.28 -21.68
N HIS A 262 -9.18 12.91 -21.17
CA HIS A 262 -9.41 12.98 -19.73
C HIS A 262 -9.62 11.59 -19.10
N PHE A 263 -10.44 10.76 -19.74
CA PHE A 263 -10.66 9.38 -19.32
C PHE A 263 -9.36 8.56 -19.33
N ALA A 264 -8.60 8.56 -20.43
CA ALA A 264 -7.34 7.84 -20.55
C ALA A 264 -6.29 8.28 -19.51
N ARG A 265 -6.25 9.58 -19.19
CA ARG A 265 -5.41 10.12 -18.13
C ARG A 265 -5.81 9.63 -16.74
N ILE A 266 -7.10 9.55 -16.44
CA ILE A 266 -7.58 9.05 -15.15
C ILE A 266 -7.34 7.55 -15.03
N THR A 267 -7.74 6.78 -16.06
CA THR A 267 -7.76 5.31 -16.02
C THR A 267 -6.37 4.71 -16.06
N LEU A 268 -5.51 5.14 -17.00
CA LEU A 268 -4.17 4.57 -17.19
C LEU A 268 -3.02 5.59 -17.06
N GLY A 269 -3.28 6.83 -16.64
CA GLY A 269 -2.26 7.87 -16.64
C GLY A 269 -1.70 8.18 -18.04
N ALA A 270 -2.45 7.87 -19.10
CA ALA A 270 -2.02 8.07 -20.48
C ALA A 270 -2.20 9.54 -20.88
N ILE A 271 -1.11 10.20 -21.27
CA ILE A 271 -1.16 11.57 -21.81
C ILE A 271 -1.12 11.43 -23.34
N LEU A 272 -2.30 11.53 -23.96
CA LEU A 272 -2.47 11.37 -25.40
C LEU A 272 -2.68 12.74 -26.04
N SER A 273 -1.95 13.01 -27.12
CA SER A 273 -2.17 14.17 -27.98
C SER A 273 -3.50 14.06 -28.73
N TYR A 274 -3.96 15.18 -29.28
CA TYR A 274 -5.16 15.22 -30.10
C TYR A 274 -5.06 14.26 -31.29
N TYR A 275 -3.89 14.22 -31.95
CA TYR A 275 -3.64 13.38 -33.13
C TYR A 275 -3.69 11.89 -32.78
N GLU A 276 -3.05 11.48 -31.68
CA GLU A 276 -3.07 10.09 -31.21
C GLU A 276 -4.49 9.63 -30.93
N VAL A 277 -5.28 10.40 -30.18
CA VAL A 277 -6.68 10.05 -29.90
C VAL A 277 -7.52 10.00 -31.17
N ASN A 278 -7.32 10.94 -32.10
CA ASN A 278 -8.09 10.93 -33.33
C ASN A 278 -7.82 9.68 -34.17
N ASN A 279 -6.56 9.25 -34.26
CA ASN A 279 -6.17 8.00 -34.93
C ASN A 279 -6.77 6.77 -34.23
N LEU A 280 -6.70 6.72 -32.89
CA LEU A 280 -7.21 5.60 -32.09
C LEU A 280 -8.72 5.43 -32.19
N LEU A 281 -9.47 6.53 -32.17
CA LEU A 281 -10.94 6.52 -32.18
C LEU A 281 -11.54 6.43 -33.60
N GLY A 282 -10.73 6.15 -34.62
CA GLY A 282 -11.16 6.04 -36.01
C GLY A 282 -11.59 7.39 -36.60
N LYS A 283 -10.66 8.01 -37.32
CA LYS A 283 -10.83 8.76 -38.58
C LYS A 283 -9.46 8.96 -39.19
#